data_AF-A0A2C6DU52-F1
#
_entry.id   AF-A0A2C6DU52-F1
#
_cell.length_a   1.000
_cell.length_b   1.000
_cell.length_c   1.000
_cell.angle_alpha   90.00
_cell.angle_beta   90.00
_cell.angle_gamma   90.00
#
_symmetry.space_group_name_H-M   'P 1'
#
loop_
_entity.id
_entity.type
_entity.pdbx_description
1 polymer ?
#
loop_
_entity_poly.entity_id
_entity_poly.type
_entity_poly.pdbx_seq_one_letter_code
_entity_poly.pdbx_strand_id
1 'polypeptide(L)' 'MNPKKQKITDTNLSHMIQGIESQAVYETILNNPGGCGSIEHDGFVSYQPVKGEWVHPYLNIVQKN' A
#
# COMPACT_ATOMS: atom_id res chain seq x y z
N MET A 1 30.35 4.67 14.62
CA MET A 1 29.49 3.80 13.79
C MET A 1 29.83 4.11 12.34
N ASN A 2 30.48 3.19 11.63
CA ASN A 2 30.94 3.42 10.25
C ASN A 2 29.84 2.91 9.30
N PRO A 3 29.18 3.75 8.48
CA PRO A 3 28.12 3.28 7.61
C PRO A 3 28.73 2.39 6.53
N LYS A 4 28.53 1.07 6.67
CA LYS A 4 28.87 0.14 5.60
C LYS A 4 28.06 0.58 4.38
N LYS A 5 28.74 0.89 3.27
CA LYS A 5 28.10 1.18 1.99
C LYS A 5 27.25 -0.03 1.61
N GLN A 6 25.95 0.05 1.82
CA GLN A 6 25.03 -1.03 1.55
C GLN A 6 24.80 -1.06 0.05
N LYS A 7 25.29 -2.12 -0.61
CA LYS A 7 25.08 -2.30 -2.05
C LYS A 7 23.59 -2.59 -2.25
N ILE A 8 22.90 -1.72 -2.97
CA ILE A 8 21.50 -1.93 -3.35
C ILE A 8 21.49 -3.09 -4.37
N THR A 9 20.71 -4.12 -4.06
CA THR A 9 20.43 -5.27 -4.93
C THR A 9 18.95 -5.24 -5.29
N ASP A 10 18.55 -5.97 -6.33
CA ASP A 10 17.14 -6.03 -6.76
C ASP A 10 16.21 -6.51 -5.63
N THR A 11 16.70 -7.41 -4.77
CA THR A 11 15.98 -7.86 -3.56
C THR A 11 15.80 -6.78 -2.51
N ASN A 12 16.76 -5.86 -2.36
CA ASN A 12 16.62 -4.72 -1.46
C ASN A 12 15.60 -3.73 -2.02
N LEU A 13 15.60 -3.53 -3.34
CA LEU A 13 14.66 -2.65 -4.01
C LEU A 13 13.22 -3.17 -3.92
N SER A 14 13.01 -4.47 -4.13
CA SER A 14 11.66 -5.08 -4.01
C SER A 14 11.10 -4.93 -2.60
N HIS A 15 11.92 -5.15 -1.56
CA HIS A 15 11.49 -4.95 -0.17
C HIS A 15 11.17 -3.47 0.14
N MET A 16 11.91 -2.52 -0.44
CA MET A 16 11.60 -1.11 -0.28
C MET A 16 10.28 -0.75 -0.93
N ILE A 17 10.00 -1.28 -2.13
CA ILE A 17 8.74 -1.07 -2.84
C ILE A 17 7.57 -1.64 -2.03
N GLN A 18 7.70 -2.88 -1.54
CA GLN A 18 6.69 -3.50 -0.69
C GLN A 18 6.42 -2.68 0.58
N GLY A 19 7.46 -2.10 1.19
CA GLY A 19 7.29 -1.21 2.35
C GLY A 19 6.47 0.04 2.02
N ILE A 20 6.69 0.64 0.84
CA ILE A 20 5.93 1.81 0.35
C ILE A 20 4.48 1.44 0.05
N GLU A 21 4.24 0.29 -0.59
CA GLU A 21 2.90 -0.23 -0.90
C GLU A 21 2.09 -0.50 0.38
N SER A 22 2.70 -1.18 1.37
CA SER A 22 2.09 -1.40 2.67
C SER A 22 1.75 -0.09 3.38
N GLN A 23 2.65 0.90 3.38
CA GLN A 23 2.38 2.20 4.00
C GLN A 23 1.17 2.90 3.36
N ALA A 24 1.11 2.93 2.03
CA ALA A 24 -0.02 3.50 1.29
C ALA A 24 -1.37 2.84 1.65
N VAL A 25 -1.38 1.52 1.81
CA VAL A 25 -2.56 0.76 2.24
C VAL A 25 -3.00 1.19 3.64
N TYR A 26 -2.07 1.25 4.59
CA TYR A 26 -2.39 1.65 5.96
C TYR A 26 -2.94 3.07 6.04
N GLU A 27 -2.31 4.03 5.35
CA GLU A 27 -2.78 5.42 5.30
C GLU A 27 -4.19 5.52 4.71
N THR A 28 -4.47 4.74 3.66
CA THR A 28 -5.82 4.69 3.06
C THR A 28 -6.86 4.20 4.06
N ILE A 29 -6.57 3.12 4.79
CA ILE A 29 -7.50 2.55 5.77
C ILE A 29 -7.76 3.54 6.90
N LEU A 30 -6.72 4.19 7.41
CA LEU A 30 -6.84 5.19 8.47
C LEU A 30 -7.70 6.39 8.03
N ASN A 31 -7.56 6.81 6.77
CA ASN A 31 -8.34 7.90 6.20
C ASN A 31 -9.79 7.51 5.84
N ASN A 32 -10.11 6.21 5.80
CA ASN A 32 -11.43 5.68 5.42
C ASN A 32 -11.96 4.72 6.51
N PRO A 33 -12.26 5.22 7.71
CA PRO A 33 -12.72 4.39 8.81
C PRO A 33 -14.03 3.67 8.45
N GLY A 34 -14.07 2.35 8.68
CA GLY A 34 -15.24 1.50 8.43
C GLY A 34 -15.43 1.02 6.99
N GLY A 35 -14.59 1.46 6.04
CA GLY A 35 -14.62 0.95 4.66
C GLY A 35 -13.88 -0.38 4.49
N CYS A 36 -12.77 -0.58 5.19
CA CYS A 36 -11.92 -1.76 4.99
C CYS A 36 -12.53 -3.05 5.54
N GLY A 37 -12.72 -4.04 4.67
CA GLY A 37 -13.18 -5.39 5.01
C GLY A 37 -12.04 -6.40 5.23
N SER A 38 -10.90 -6.20 4.58
CA SER A 38 -9.68 -7.02 4.77
C SER A 38 -8.43 -6.27 4.32
N ILE A 39 -7.30 -6.52 5.00
CA ILE A 39 -5.98 -5.99 4.64
C ILE A 39 -5.17 -7.11 3.98
N GLU A 40 -4.58 -6.82 2.84
CA GLU A 40 -3.62 -7.67 2.16
C GLU A 40 -2.25 -7.00 2.17
N HIS A 41 -1.19 -7.77 1.92
CA HIS A 41 0.18 -7.26 1.99
C HIS A 41 0.44 -6.09 1.02
N ASP A 42 -0.24 -6.12 -0.14
CA ASP A 42 -0.07 -5.17 -1.24
C ASP A 42 -1.40 -4.48 -1.60
N GLY A 43 -2.39 -4.49 -0.69
CA GLY A 43 -3.71 -3.92 -0.98
C GLY A 43 -4.72 -4.03 0.16
N PHE A 44 -5.96 -3.65 -0.12
CA PHE A 44 -7.08 -3.88 0.80
C PHE A 44 -8.35 -4.19 0.00
N VAL A 45 -9.28 -4.86 0.66
CA VAL A 45 -10.62 -5.15 0.12
C VAL A 45 -11.63 -4.38 0.94
N SER A 46 -12.58 -3.75 0.27
CA SER A 46 -13.68 -2.99 0.89
C SER A 46 -15.01 -3.53 0.39
N TYR A 47 -15.99 -3.63 1.29
CA TYR A 47 -17.38 -3.94 0.94
C TYR A 47 -18.17 -2.68 0.59
N GLN A 48 -17.65 -1.50 0.91
CA GLN A 48 -18.25 -0.22 0.59
C GLN A 48 -17.46 0.48 -0.52
N PRO A 49 -18.12 1.27 -1.38
CA PRO A 49 -17.41 2.13 -2.31
C PRO A 49 -16.47 3.06 -1.54
N VAL A 50 -15.23 3.20 -2.02
CA VAL A 50 -14.36 4.26 -1.52
C VAL A 50 -14.99 5.60 -1.92
N LYS A 51 -15.13 6.52 -0.96
CA LYS A 51 -15.82 7.79 -1.17
C LYS A 51 -14.91 8.78 -1.90
N GLY A 52 -15.44 9.46 -2.91
CA GLY A 52 -14.75 10.52 -3.65
C GLY A 52 -14.07 10.03 -4.94
N GLU A 53 -13.43 10.96 -5.67
CA GLU A 53 -12.57 10.59 -6.80
C GLU A 53 -11.31 9.90 -6.26
N TRP A 54 -11.13 8.63 -6.61
CA TRP A 54 -9.95 7.87 -6.22
C TRP A 54 -8.75 8.29 -7.08
N VAL A 55 -7.79 8.97 -6.46
CA VAL A 55 -6.53 9.37 -7.10
C VAL A 55 -5.40 9.06 -6.12
N HIS A 56 -4.93 7.81 -6.10
CA HIS A 56 -3.82 7.39 -5.26
C HIS A 56 -2.56 7.10 -6.10
N PRO A 57 -1.37 7.60 -5.70
CA PRO A 57 -0.15 7.48 -6.51
C PRO A 57 0.33 6.04 -6.74
N TYR A 58 -0.01 5.12 -5.81
CA TYR A 58 0.50 3.74 -5.81
C TYR A 58 -0.59 2.66 -5.80
N LEU A 59 -1.86 3.04 -5.69
CA LEU A 59 -2.95 2.07 -5.47
C LEU A 59 -4.05 2.31 -6.50
N ASN A 60 -4.51 1.24 -7.15
CA ASN A 60 -5.61 1.26 -8.09
C ASN A 60 -6.81 0.54 -7.49
N ILE A 61 -8.01 1.13 -7.63
CA ILE A 61 -9.25 0.41 -7.31
C ILE A 61 -9.63 -0.44 -8.51
N VAL A 62 -9.82 -1.73 -8.27
CA VAL A 62 -10.37 -2.67 -9.24
C VAL A 62 -11.66 -3.28 -8.71
N GLN A 63 -12.72 -3.27 -9.51
CA GLN A 63 -13.94 -4.01 -9.20
C GLN A 63 -13.74 -5.46 -9.65
N LYS A 64 -13.79 -6.41 -8.70
CA LYS A 64 -13.79 -7.84 -9.03
C LYS A 64 -15.23 -8.31 -9.25
N ASN A 65 -15.47 -8.97 -10.38
CA ASN A 65 -16.73 -9.65 -10.74
C ASN A 65 -16.70 -11.12 -10.31
#